data_AF-A0AAP9CIN0-F1
#
_entry.id   AF-A0AAP9CIN0-F1
#
_cell.length_a   1.000
_cell.length_b   1.000
_cell.length_c   1.000
_cell.angle_alpha   90.00
_cell.angle_beta   90.00
_cell.angle_gamma   90.00
#
_symmetry.space_group_name_H-M   'P 1'
#
loop_
_entity.id
_entity.type
_entity.pdbx_description
1 polymer ?
#
loop_
_entity_poly.entity_id
_entity_poly.type
_entity_poly.pdbx_seq_one_letter_code
_entity_poly.pdbx_strand_id
1 'polypeptide(L)'
;MEQLSPFEQGVLMALVSLSATIRSTPGFDGAALTKAAQYFTDNPAQGCESGAAKTAYEWPLNILKTDLAQLQQMLNADKTRN
;
A
#
# COMPACT_ATOMS: atom_id res chain seq x y z
N MET A 1 -2.66 5.67 -15.99
CA MET A 1 -2.23 4.73 -14.94
C MET A 1 -1.43 3.66 -15.67
N GLU A 2 -0.13 3.58 -15.40
CA GLU A 2 0.70 2.50 -15.94
C GLU A 2 0.14 1.16 -15.48
N GLN A 3 0.13 0.18 -16.39
CA GLN A 3 -0.33 -1.17 -16.08
C GLN A 3 0.76 -1.85 -15.26
N LEU A 4 0.42 -2.22 -14.02
CA LEU A 4 1.35 -2.84 -13.09
C LEU A 4 1.83 -4.19 -13.63
N SER A 5 3.12 -4.47 -13.46
CA SER A 5 3.68 -5.78 -13.77
C SER A 5 3.09 -6.86 -12.84
N PRO A 6 3.12 -8.14 -13.25
CA PRO A 6 2.67 -9.24 -12.39
C PRO A 6 3.37 -9.28 -11.02
N PHE A 7 4.64 -8.87 -10.94
CA PHE A 7 5.39 -8.78 -9.69
C PHE A 7 4.81 -7.68 -8.78
N GLU A 8 4.59 -6.48 -9.31
CA GLU A 8 4.02 -5.36 -8.55
C GLU A 8 2.60 -5.67 -8.06
N GLN A 9 1.78 -6.31 -8.90
CA GLN A 9 0.46 -6.81 -8.48
C GLN A 9 0.57 -7.85 -7.36
N GLY A 10 1.53 -8.78 -7.45
CA GLY A 10 1.76 -9.77 -6.40
C GLY A 10 2.17 -9.15 -5.06
N VAL A 11 3.09 -8.17 -5.09
CA VAL A 11 3.52 -7.42 -3.91
C VAL A 11 2.36 -6.67 -3.29
N LEU A 12 1.54 -6.00 -4.10
CA LEU A 12 0.33 -5.34 -3.63
C LEU A 12 -0.63 -6.29 -2.93
N MET A 13 -0.95 -7.42 -3.57
CA MET A 13 -1.88 -8.40 -3.02
C MET A 13 -1.38 -8.95 -1.68
N ALA A 14 -0.07 -9.17 -1.54
CA ALA A 14 0.54 -9.59 -0.28
C ALA A 14 0.38 -8.51 0.81
N LEU A 15 0.62 -7.23 0.48
CA LEU A 15 0.46 -6.11 1.42
C LEU A 15 -0.99 -5.92 1.86
N VAL A 16 -1.95 -6.05 0.92
CA VAL A 16 -3.37 -5.99 1.24
C VAL A 16 -3.78 -7.16 2.14
N SER A 17 -3.31 -8.38 1.86
CA SER A 17 -3.59 -9.54 2.70
C SER A 17 -3.05 -9.34 4.12
N LEU A 18 -1.81 -8.89 4.26
CA LEU A 18 -1.21 -8.60 5.57
C LEU A 18 -1.99 -7.50 6.31
N SER A 19 -2.35 -6.43 5.61
CA SER A 19 -3.13 -5.33 6.18
C SER A 19 -4.50 -5.80 6.67
N ALA A 20 -5.17 -6.67 5.90
CA ALA A 20 -6.47 -7.24 6.27
C ALA A 20 -6.36 -8.11 7.53
N THR A 21 -5.39 -9.02 7.58
CA THR A 21 -5.16 -9.90 8.73
C THR A 21 -4.84 -9.09 9.98
N ILE A 22 -3.90 -8.14 9.88
CA ILE A 22 -3.49 -7.31 11.01
C ILE A 22 -4.67 -6.48 11.53
N ARG A 23 -5.45 -5.84 10.64
CA ARG A 23 -6.63 -5.04 11.01
C ARG A 23 -7.77 -5.86 11.62
N SER A 24 -7.85 -7.16 11.30
CA SER A 24 -8.82 -8.08 11.91
C SER A 24 -8.40 -8.55 13.32
N THR A 25 -7.17 -8.24 13.75
CA THR A 25 -6.65 -8.67 15.05
C THR A 25 -7.27 -7.82 16.18
N PRO A 26 -7.89 -8.43 17.21
CA PRO A 26 -8.45 -7.70 18.34
C PRO A 26 -7.39 -6.84 19.04
N GLY A 27 -7.73 -5.57 19.31
CA GLY A 27 -6.81 -4.63 19.97
C GLY A 27 -5.72 -4.06 19.06
N PHE A 28 -5.76 -4.30 17.75
CA PHE A 28 -4.83 -3.70 16.81
C PHE A 28 -5.01 -2.18 16.71
N ASP A 29 -3.89 -1.45 16.85
CA ASP A 29 -3.84 -0.01 16.70
C ASP A 29 -3.58 0.38 15.24
N GLY A 30 -4.65 0.64 14.48
CA GLY A 30 -4.55 1.13 13.11
C GLY A 30 -3.84 2.48 12.98
N ALA A 31 -3.86 3.32 14.03
CA ALA A 31 -3.15 4.59 14.04
C ALA A 31 -1.64 4.38 14.17
N ALA A 32 -1.19 3.35 14.91
CA ALA A 32 0.22 2.98 14.97
C ALA A 32 0.75 2.52 13.61
N LEU A 33 0.01 1.71 12.86
CA LEU A 33 0.38 1.32 11.49
C LEU A 33 0.43 2.52 10.53
N THR A 34 -0.55 3.42 10.64
CA THR A 34 -0.58 4.66 9.85
C THR A 34 0.64 5.53 10.15
N LYS A 35 1.01 5.68 11.43
CA LYS A 35 2.22 6.41 11.85
C LYS A 35 3.50 5.75 11.34
N ALA A 36 3.59 4.42 11.39
CA ALA A 36 4.74 3.69 10.88
C ALA A 36 4.91 3.90 9.37
N ALA A 37 3.82 3.80 8.59
CA ALA A 37 3.87 4.07 7.16
C ALA A 37 4.28 5.53 6.86
N GLN A 38 3.74 6.49 7.61
CA GLN A 38 4.08 7.90 7.46
C GLN A 38 5.57 8.18 7.75
N TYR A 39 6.14 7.53 8.77
CA TYR A 39 7.57 7.67 9.09
C TYR A 39 8.46 7.33 7.88
N PHE A 40 8.15 6.24 7.17
CA PHE A 40 8.92 5.84 5.98
C PHE A 40 8.65 6.75 4.77
N THR A 41 7.46 7.32 4.65
CA THR A 41 7.19 8.38 3.65
C THR A 41 8.03 9.63 3.92
N ASP A 42 8.16 10.03 5.19
CA ASP A 42 8.92 11.22 5.61
C ASP A 42 10.43 10.98 5.58
N ASN A 43 10.86 9.72 5.74
CA ASN A 43 12.26 9.28 5.77
C ASN A 43 12.48 8.18 4.72
N PRO A 44 12.41 8.52 3.41
CA PRO A 44 12.51 7.53 2.35
C PRO A 44 13.89 6.87 2.34
N ALA A 45 13.93 5.63 1.85
CA ALA A 45 15.18 4.92 1.64
C ALA A 45 16.07 5.66 0.63
N GLN A 46 17.38 5.43 0.71
CA GLN A 46 18.35 6.06 -0.20
C GLN A 46 17.98 5.77 -1.66
N GLY A 47 17.94 6.82 -2.50
CA GLY A 47 17.52 6.75 -3.90
C GLY A 47 16.00 6.87 -4.13
N CYS A 48 15.20 7.02 -3.08
CA CYS A 48 13.74 7.22 -3.15
C CYS A 48 13.31 8.62 -2.71
N GLU A 49 14.22 9.59 -2.69
CA GLU A 49 13.98 10.92 -2.11
C GLU A 49 13.18 11.86 -3.03
N SER A 50 13.16 11.59 -4.34
CA SER A 50 12.45 12.43 -5.31
C SER A 50 12.05 11.71 -6.60
N GLY A 51 11.24 12.38 -7.42
CA GLY A 51 10.87 11.93 -8.77
C GLY A 51 10.07 10.62 -8.79
N ALA A 52 10.21 9.86 -9.88
CA ALA A 52 9.48 8.61 -10.09
C ALA A 52 9.81 7.55 -9.03
N ALA A 53 11.06 7.51 -8.55
CA ALA A 53 11.48 6.59 -7.50
C ALA A 53 10.73 6.84 -6.18
N LYS A 54 10.55 8.11 -5.80
CA LYS A 54 9.72 8.48 -4.64
C LYS A 54 8.27 8.05 -4.81
N THR A 55 7.67 8.34 -5.97
CA THR A 55 6.27 7.96 -6.24
C THR A 55 6.07 6.44 -6.14
N ALA A 56 6.98 5.66 -6.73
CA ALA A 56 6.94 4.20 -6.66
C ALA A 56 7.13 3.67 -5.23
N TYR A 57 7.99 4.33 -4.44
CA TYR A 57 8.25 4.00 -3.04
C TYR A 57 7.06 4.31 -2.11
N GLU A 58 6.41 5.47 -2.30
CA GLU A 58 5.28 5.90 -1.47
C GLU A 58 4.01 5.10 -1.72
N TRP A 59 3.84 4.59 -2.93
CA TRP A 59 2.61 3.91 -3.33
C TRP A 59 2.21 2.72 -2.42
N PRO A 60 3.09 1.74 -2.11
CA PRO A 60 2.76 0.69 -1.16
C PRO A 60 2.56 1.19 0.29
N LEU A 61 3.23 2.29 0.69
CA LEU A 61 3.06 2.88 2.03
C LEU A 61 1.69 3.57 2.17
N ASN A 62 1.22 4.22 1.11
CA ASN A 62 -0.10 4.83 1.07
C ASN A 62 -1.20 3.78 1.23
N ILE A 63 -1.03 2.59 0.66
CA ILE A 63 -1.96 1.47 0.83
C ILE A 63 -2.14 1.07 2.30
N LEU A 64 -1.09 1.09 3.11
CA LEU A 64 -1.18 0.78 4.54
C LEU A 64 -2.00 1.83 5.31
N LYS A 65 -2.02 3.07 4.81
CA LYS A 65 -2.77 4.21 5.36
C LYS A 65 -4.23 4.22 4.88
N THR A 66 -4.52 3.61 3.73
CA THR A 66 -5.85 3.50 3.12
C THR A 66 -6.74 2.51 3.88
N ASP A 67 -8.05 2.72 3.87
CA ASP A 67 -8.99 1.75 4.47
C ASP A 67 -9.12 0.48 3.61
N LEU A 68 -9.57 -0.62 4.23
CA LEU A 68 -9.68 -1.91 3.55
C LEU A 68 -10.70 -1.90 2.40
N ALA A 69 -11.75 -1.08 2.48
CA ALA A 69 -12.80 -1.01 1.46
C ALA A 69 -12.28 -0.32 0.19
N GLN A 70 -11.51 0.76 0.33
CA GLN A 70 -10.81 1.45 -0.74
C GLN A 70 -9.75 0.55 -1.38
N LEU A 71 -9.03 -0.26 -0.58
CA LEU A 71 -8.11 -1.25 -1.12
C LEU A 71 -8.81 -2.32 -1.96
N GLN A 72 -9.95 -2.84 -1.48
CA GLN A 72 -10.75 -3.78 -2.26
C GLN A 72 -11.27 -3.15 -3.56
N GLN A 73 -11.65 -1.87 -3.55
CA GLN A 73 -12.04 -1.15 -4.76
C GLN A 73 -10.89 -1.00 -5.75
N MET A 74 -9.68 -0.64 -5.28
CA MET A 74 -8.49 -0.56 -6.13
C MET A 74 -8.17 -1.91 -6.79
N LEU A 75 -8.26 -3.01 -6.04
CA LEU A 75 -8.02 -4.36 -6.56
C LEU A 75 -9.10 -4.84 -7.54
N ASN A 76 -10.35 -4.42 -7.35
CA ASN A 76 -11.46 -4.83 -8.20
C ASN A 76 -11.63 -3.93 -9.43
N ALA A 77 -11.15 -2.69 -9.41
CA ALA A 77 -11.15 -1.79 -10.57
C ALA A 77 -10.34 -2.36 -11.75
N ASP A 78 -9.26 -3.10 -11.47
CA ASP A 78 -8.49 -3.83 -12.48
C ASP A 78 -9.21 -5.08 -13.02
N LYS A 79 -10.11 -5.70 -12.23
CA LYS A 79 -10.89 -6.86 -12.68
C LYS A 79 -12.04 -6.51 -13.62
N THR A 80 -12.58 -5.29 -13.53
CA THR A 80 -13.72 -4.84 -14.35
C THR A 80 -13.34 -4.26 -15.71
N ARG A 81 -12.05 -4.31 -16.09
CA ARG A 81 -11.53 -3.77 -17.35
C ARG A 81 -11.22 -4.81 -18.43
N ASN A 82 -11.77 -6.02 -18.28
CA ASN A 82 -11.74 -7.07 -19.30
C ASN A 82 -13.11 -7.27 -19.95
#